data_AF-A0A8B5WML9-F1
#
_entry.id   AF-A0A8B5WML9-F1
#
_cell.length_a   1.000
_cell.length_b   1.000
_cell.length_c   1.000
_cell.angle_alpha   90.00
_cell.angle_beta   90.00
_cell.angle_gamma   90.00
#
_symmetry.space_group_name_H-M   'P 1'
#
loop_
_entity.id
_entity.type
_entity.pdbx_description
1 polymer ?
#
loop_
_entity_poly.entity_id
_entity_poly.type
_entity_poly.pdbx_seq_one_letter_code
_entity_poly.pdbx_strand_id
1 'polypeptide(L)'
;MIEKALGCMLGGLIGDALGTPTENMRREEIRERFGWVSEFDSSGTDDTIMKDLLAETLIRTEGRATIDDWAATWVDRYGEIFGPKVGKFFPSVLHTAAKLRHRYAPRAVALGNMPSSSSAMCISPVGVVNMLNPREAARQAYELAALIHTYDVAFCCDGAACMAAAVAAAFEPEASVASIVESAVETILPTSGREMLTTIDAVMNVARETGEFEAFAREMYRRETEFFRPIACDSRETVPLTLAILHLADGDFERTVTYAANFGRDADTIASMAGAIVGAFLGADSIRPDWKEKATAVAGRDQDQLARDLVETARKKAERAQSASARALGALGRDLRS
;
A
#
# COMPACT_ATOMS: atom_id res chain seq x y z
N MET A 1 15.55 8.00 -8.07
CA MET A 1 14.13 8.36 -7.85
C MET A 1 13.21 7.64 -8.82
N ILE A 2 13.36 7.78 -10.14
CA ILE A 2 12.54 7.02 -11.12
C ILE A 2 12.66 5.52 -10.91
N GLU A 3 13.87 4.97 -10.79
CA GLU A 3 14.05 3.53 -10.51
C GLU A 3 13.36 3.05 -9.23
N LYS A 4 13.38 3.86 -8.15
CA LYS A 4 12.65 3.58 -6.90
C LYS A 4 11.13 3.63 -7.12
N ALA A 5 10.62 4.62 -7.84
CA ALA A 5 9.21 4.71 -8.18
C ALA A 5 8.75 3.53 -9.07
N LEU A 6 9.56 3.15 -10.07
CA LEU A 6 9.28 2.00 -10.92
C LEU A 6 9.33 0.70 -10.13
N GLY A 7 10.32 0.53 -9.26
CA GLY A 7 10.43 -0.59 -8.35
C GLY A 7 9.21 -0.70 -7.44
N CYS A 8 8.70 0.42 -6.92
CA CYS A 8 7.46 0.47 -6.14
C CYS A 8 6.24 -0.03 -6.93
N MET A 9 6.07 0.49 -8.15
CA MET A 9 4.91 0.15 -8.99
C MET A 9 4.95 -1.32 -9.44
N LEU A 10 6.08 -1.76 -10.00
CA LEU A 10 6.29 -3.15 -10.41
C LEU A 10 6.30 -4.11 -9.22
N GLY A 11 6.92 -3.71 -8.11
CA GLY A 11 6.99 -4.53 -6.91
C GLY A 11 5.62 -4.86 -6.35
N GLY A 12 4.72 -3.88 -6.30
CA GLY A 12 3.34 -4.15 -5.91
C GLY A 12 2.59 -5.04 -6.92
N LEU A 13 2.81 -4.85 -8.23
CA LEU A 13 2.19 -5.70 -9.26
C LEU A 13 2.67 -7.15 -9.19
N ILE A 14 3.99 -7.34 -9.02
CA ILE A 14 4.61 -8.67 -8.89
C ILE A 14 4.10 -9.36 -7.61
N GLY A 15 4.04 -8.63 -6.50
CA GLY A 15 3.50 -9.13 -5.24
C GLY A 15 2.04 -9.60 -5.37
N ASP A 16 1.18 -8.73 -5.89
CA ASP A 16 -0.23 -9.04 -6.20
C ASP A 16 -0.35 -10.31 -7.07
N ALA A 17 0.38 -10.36 -8.19
CA ALA A 17 0.34 -11.50 -9.11
C ALA A 17 0.86 -12.81 -8.48
N LEU A 18 1.89 -12.75 -7.64
CA LEU A 18 2.45 -13.91 -6.92
C LEU A 18 1.51 -14.42 -5.81
N GLY A 19 0.82 -13.52 -5.11
CA GLY A 19 -0.10 -13.90 -4.02
C GLY A 19 -1.49 -14.30 -4.50
N THR A 20 -1.90 -13.92 -5.71
CA THR A 20 -3.19 -14.30 -6.30
C THR A 20 -3.53 -15.80 -6.19
N PRO A 21 -2.65 -16.77 -6.51
CA PRO A 21 -2.98 -18.19 -6.45
C PRO A 21 -3.11 -18.75 -5.02
N THR A 22 -2.60 -18.04 -4.02
CA THR A 22 -2.55 -18.47 -2.60
C THR A 22 -3.48 -17.68 -1.69
N GLU A 23 -4.19 -16.70 -2.25
CA GLU A 23 -5.26 -15.95 -1.61
C GLU A 23 -6.29 -16.89 -0.95
N ASN A 24 -6.65 -16.58 0.29
CA ASN A 24 -7.57 -17.34 1.16
C ASN A 24 -7.15 -18.79 1.47
N MET A 25 -5.92 -19.19 1.17
CA MET A 25 -5.39 -20.50 1.53
C MET A 25 -4.65 -20.45 2.87
N ARG A 26 -4.68 -21.59 3.58
CA ARG A 26 -3.76 -21.86 4.68
C ARG A 26 -2.42 -22.30 4.12
N ARG A 27 -1.39 -22.11 4.93
CA ARG A 27 -0.02 -22.37 4.56
C ARG A 27 0.26 -23.83 4.22
N GLU A 28 -0.36 -24.76 4.93
CA GLU A 28 -0.27 -26.19 4.64
C GLU A 28 -0.84 -26.51 3.25
N GLU A 29 -1.98 -25.91 2.89
CA GLU A 29 -2.63 -26.09 1.59
C GLU A 29 -1.76 -25.54 0.45
N ILE A 30 -1.08 -24.41 0.68
CA ILE A 30 -0.13 -23.83 -0.29
C ILE A 30 1.03 -24.79 -0.55
N ARG A 31 1.61 -25.35 0.51
CA ARG A 31 2.72 -26.30 0.41
C ARG A 31 2.32 -27.59 -0.30
N GLU A 32 1.15 -28.12 0.00
CA GLU A 32 0.64 -29.33 -0.64
C GLU A 32 0.36 -29.12 -2.14
N ARG A 33 -0.21 -27.97 -2.51
CA ARG A 33 -0.64 -27.68 -3.88
C ARG A 33 0.47 -27.15 -4.78
N PHE A 34 1.34 -26.31 -4.24
CA PHE A 34 2.33 -25.55 -5.01
C PHE A 34 3.77 -25.77 -4.55
N GLY A 35 3.98 -26.35 -3.36
CA GLY A 35 5.29 -26.40 -2.72
C GLY A 35 5.72 -25.02 -2.22
N TRP A 36 6.32 -24.24 -3.11
CA TRP A 36 6.74 -22.86 -2.86
C TRP A 36 6.44 -21.99 -4.09
N VAL A 37 5.56 -21.00 -3.92
CA VAL A 37 5.21 -20.07 -5.00
C VAL A 37 6.35 -19.07 -5.20
N SER A 38 6.91 -19.09 -6.39
CA SER A 38 8.04 -18.24 -6.82
C SER A 38 7.89 -17.74 -8.26
N GLU A 39 6.76 -18.00 -8.90
CA GLU A 39 6.47 -17.59 -10.27
C GLU A 39 5.01 -17.17 -10.37
N PHE A 40 4.69 -16.23 -11.27
CA PHE A 40 3.35 -15.65 -11.45
C PHE A 40 3.00 -15.50 -12.93
N ASP A 41 1.74 -15.68 -13.34
CA ASP A 41 1.30 -15.56 -14.75
C ASP A 41 0.11 -14.61 -14.95
N SER A 42 -0.21 -13.79 -13.94
CA SER A 42 -1.38 -12.90 -13.97
C SER A 42 -0.96 -11.42 -13.93
N SER A 43 -1.91 -10.55 -14.27
CA SER A 43 -1.79 -9.10 -14.13
C SER A 43 -2.28 -8.58 -12.78
N GLY A 44 -2.20 -9.42 -11.74
CA GLY A 44 -2.73 -9.12 -10.41
C GLY A 44 -4.27 -9.06 -10.34
N THR A 45 -4.79 -8.47 -9.27
CA THR A 45 -6.21 -8.39 -8.92
C THR A 45 -6.71 -6.94 -8.93
N ASP A 46 -7.61 -6.60 -8.01
CA ASP A 46 -8.07 -5.24 -7.75
C ASP A 46 -6.98 -4.35 -7.13
N ASP A 47 -6.01 -4.91 -6.40
CA ASP A 47 -4.86 -4.18 -5.86
C ASP A 47 -4.18 -3.31 -6.91
N THR A 48 -3.76 -3.94 -8.01
CA THR A 48 -3.11 -3.26 -9.14
C THR A 48 -4.05 -2.28 -9.82
N ILE A 49 -5.32 -2.65 -10.06
CA ILE A 49 -6.29 -1.76 -10.71
C ILE A 49 -6.46 -0.48 -9.89
N MET A 50 -6.72 -0.62 -8.59
CA MET A 50 -6.96 0.51 -7.69
C MET A 50 -5.71 1.38 -7.53
N LYS A 51 -4.52 0.78 -7.51
CA LYS A 51 -3.24 1.49 -7.48
C LYS A 51 -3.04 2.33 -8.74
N ASP A 52 -3.27 1.75 -9.92
CA ASP A 52 -3.14 2.45 -11.21
C ASP A 52 -4.14 3.61 -11.34
N LEU A 53 -5.38 3.40 -10.87
CA LEU A 53 -6.39 4.46 -10.80
C LEU A 53 -5.96 5.58 -9.86
N LEU A 54 -5.39 5.25 -8.70
CA LEU A 54 -4.94 6.26 -7.75
C LEU A 54 -3.75 7.05 -8.28
N ALA A 55 -2.81 6.39 -8.95
CA ALA A 55 -1.70 7.04 -9.63
C ALA A 55 -2.21 8.06 -10.65
N GLU A 56 -3.21 7.69 -11.48
CA GLU A 56 -3.86 8.60 -12.42
C GLU A 56 -4.47 9.82 -11.71
N THR A 57 -5.19 9.62 -10.61
CA THR A 57 -5.78 10.73 -9.83
C THR A 57 -4.70 11.69 -9.32
N LEU A 58 -3.61 11.15 -8.77
CA LEU A 58 -2.51 11.96 -8.25
C LEU A 58 -1.82 12.74 -9.38
N ILE A 59 -1.54 12.11 -10.52
CA ILE A 59 -0.94 12.79 -11.68
C ILE A 59 -1.85 13.93 -12.16
N ARG A 60 -3.15 13.66 -12.34
CA ARG A 60 -4.14 14.66 -12.79
C ARG A 60 -4.27 15.87 -11.86
N THR A 61 -4.03 15.67 -10.57
CA THR A 61 -4.17 16.70 -9.52
C THR A 61 -2.83 17.33 -9.11
N GLU A 62 -1.75 16.99 -9.80
CA GLU A 62 -0.37 17.36 -9.44
C GLU A 62 -0.04 17.00 -7.98
N GLY A 63 -0.40 15.79 -7.56
CA GLY A 63 -0.05 15.17 -6.29
C GLY A 63 -0.91 15.63 -5.11
N ARG A 64 -1.98 16.39 -5.38
CA ARG A 64 -2.85 17.00 -4.36
C ARG A 64 -4.27 16.44 -4.36
N ALA A 65 -4.43 15.20 -4.82
CA ALA A 65 -5.72 14.54 -4.86
C ALA A 65 -6.40 14.59 -3.50
N THR A 66 -7.65 14.99 -3.52
CA THR A 66 -8.59 14.94 -2.39
C THR A 66 -9.50 13.71 -2.51
N ILE A 67 -10.30 13.47 -1.48
CA ILE A 67 -11.33 12.43 -1.52
C ILE A 67 -12.32 12.62 -2.70
N ASP A 68 -12.59 13.87 -3.10
CA ASP A 68 -13.52 14.18 -4.19
C ASP A 68 -12.89 13.85 -5.56
N ASP A 69 -11.61 14.17 -5.75
CA ASP A 69 -10.87 13.80 -6.96
C ASP A 69 -10.75 12.27 -7.09
N TRP A 70 -10.57 11.60 -5.95
CA TRP A 70 -10.49 10.14 -5.90
C TRP A 70 -11.82 9.50 -6.27
N ALA A 71 -12.90 9.97 -5.65
CA ALA A 71 -14.26 9.55 -5.97
C ALA A 71 -14.64 9.81 -7.44
N ALA A 72 -14.26 10.96 -7.99
CA ALA A 72 -14.48 11.28 -9.40
C ALA A 72 -13.80 10.25 -10.31
N THR A 73 -12.58 9.83 -9.98
CA THR A 73 -11.86 8.80 -10.75
C THR A 73 -12.61 7.47 -10.75
N TRP A 74 -13.17 7.03 -9.61
CA TRP A 74 -13.96 5.80 -9.53
C TRP A 74 -15.22 5.86 -10.39
N VAL A 75 -15.85 7.03 -10.47
CA VAL A 75 -17.02 7.24 -11.34
C VAL A 75 -16.61 7.25 -12.82
N ASP A 76 -15.53 7.95 -13.16
CA ASP A 76 -15.01 8.06 -14.54
C ASP A 76 -14.48 6.71 -15.06
N ARG A 77 -13.96 5.87 -14.17
CA ARG A 77 -13.34 4.56 -14.46
C ARG A 77 -14.16 3.40 -13.91
N TYR A 78 -15.48 3.60 -13.77
CA TYR A 78 -16.39 2.60 -13.19
C TYR A 78 -16.31 1.24 -13.89
N GLY A 79 -16.04 1.22 -15.19
CA GLY A 79 -15.87 -0.01 -15.98
C GLY A 79 -14.62 -0.83 -15.62
N GLU A 80 -13.60 -0.23 -15.00
CA GLU A 80 -12.43 -0.95 -14.50
C GLU A 80 -12.78 -1.72 -13.21
N ILE A 81 -13.62 -1.13 -12.35
CA ILE A 81 -14.10 -1.75 -11.10
C ILE A 81 -15.16 -2.83 -11.39
N PHE A 82 -16.13 -2.52 -12.26
CA PHE A 82 -17.19 -3.44 -12.69
C PHE A 82 -16.86 -4.12 -14.02
N GLY A 83 -15.58 -4.40 -14.23
CA GLY A 83 -15.04 -5.06 -15.42
C GLY A 83 -14.97 -6.59 -15.28
N PRO A 84 -14.14 -7.26 -16.12
CA PRO A 84 -13.96 -8.72 -16.08
C PRO A 84 -13.48 -9.26 -14.73
N LYS A 85 -12.72 -8.45 -13.97
CA LYS A 85 -12.17 -8.80 -12.65
C LYS A 85 -13.08 -8.41 -11.48
N VAL A 86 -14.35 -8.03 -11.71
CA VAL A 86 -15.27 -7.60 -10.62
C VAL A 86 -15.34 -8.59 -9.45
N GLY A 87 -15.20 -9.90 -9.70
CA GLY A 87 -15.21 -10.94 -8.67
C GLY A 87 -13.96 -11.00 -7.79
N LYS A 88 -12.94 -10.19 -8.08
CA LYS A 88 -11.74 -10.02 -7.23
C LYS A 88 -11.89 -8.88 -6.22
N PHE A 89 -12.74 -7.90 -6.49
CA PHE A 89 -12.94 -6.77 -5.59
C PHE A 89 -13.67 -7.18 -4.31
N PHE A 90 -13.13 -6.76 -3.17
CA PHE A 90 -13.81 -6.94 -1.90
C PHE A 90 -15.16 -6.18 -1.85
N PRO A 91 -16.21 -6.70 -1.18
CA PRO A 91 -17.54 -6.08 -1.20
C PRO A 91 -17.59 -4.62 -0.76
N SER A 92 -16.72 -4.18 0.15
CA SER A 92 -16.64 -2.76 0.56
C SER A 92 -16.30 -1.84 -0.62
N VAL A 93 -15.41 -2.27 -1.53
CA VAL A 93 -15.06 -1.50 -2.73
C VAL A 93 -16.23 -1.41 -3.69
N LEU A 94 -16.89 -2.54 -3.95
CA LEU A 94 -18.06 -2.60 -4.83
C LEU A 94 -19.22 -1.77 -4.28
N HIS A 95 -19.44 -1.79 -2.96
CA HIS A 95 -20.46 -1.00 -2.28
C HIS A 95 -20.18 0.51 -2.38
N THR A 96 -18.94 0.93 -2.11
CA THR A 96 -18.50 2.33 -2.29
C THR A 96 -18.70 2.78 -3.73
N ALA A 97 -18.24 2.00 -4.71
CA ALA A 97 -18.35 2.34 -6.12
C ALA A 97 -19.82 2.43 -6.58
N ALA A 98 -20.68 1.51 -6.13
CA ALA A 98 -22.12 1.55 -6.40
C ALA A 98 -22.78 2.83 -5.87
N LYS A 99 -22.49 3.22 -4.61
CA LYS A 99 -23.01 4.46 -4.02
C LYS A 99 -22.53 5.71 -4.76
N LEU A 100 -21.25 5.75 -5.16
CA LEU A 100 -20.69 6.85 -5.96
C LEU A 100 -21.42 7.02 -7.30
N ARG A 101 -21.77 5.91 -7.97
CA ARG A 101 -22.57 5.93 -9.22
C ARG A 101 -23.95 6.54 -9.02
N HIS A 102 -24.52 6.42 -7.83
CA HIS A 102 -25.78 7.06 -7.43
C HIS A 102 -25.61 8.47 -6.83
N ARG A 103 -24.44 9.09 -7.01
CA ARG A 103 -24.14 10.49 -6.60
C ARG A 103 -24.24 10.75 -5.10
N TYR A 104 -24.06 9.72 -4.27
CA TYR A 104 -23.87 9.91 -2.84
C TYR A 104 -22.59 10.71 -2.58
N ALA A 105 -22.58 11.53 -1.53
CA ALA A 105 -21.42 12.33 -1.17
C ALA A 105 -20.21 11.43 -0.85
N PRO A 106 -19.00 11.71 -1.40
CA PRO A 106 -17.80 10.90 -1.16
C PRO A 106 -17.48 10.63 0.31
N ARG A 107 -17.74 11.58 1.20
CA ARG A 107 -17.52 11.40 2.65
C ARG A 107 -18.49 10.42 3.33
N ALA A 108 -19.60 10.08 2.68
CA ALA A 108 -20.63 9.20 3.23
C ALA A 108 -20.66 7.82 2.58
N VAL A 109 -20.00 7.62 1.43
CA VAL A 109 -20.13 6.37 0.68
C VAL A 109 -19.57 5.16 1.42
N ALA A 110 -18.53 5.37 2.23
CA ALA A 110 -17.90 4.34 3.05
C ALA A 110 -18.75 3.84 4.23
N LEU A 111 -19.87 4.48 4.57
CA LEU A 111 -20.67 4.09 5.73
C LEU A 111 -21.24 2.66 5.56
N GLY A 112 -20.96 1.79 6.54
CA GLY A 112 -21.37 0.39 6.54
C GLY A 112 -20.43 -0.55 5.77
N ASN A 113 -19.24 -0.08 5.39
CA ASN A 113 -18.20 -0.95 4.83
C ASN A 113 -17.54 -1.78 5.93
N MET A 114 -17.18 -3.02 5.58
CA MET A 114 -16.42 -3.93 6.42
C MET A 114 -14.93 -3.57 6.41
N PRO A 115 -14.16 -3.94 7.46
CA PRO A 115 -12.73 -3.69 7.49
C PRO A 115 -12.03 -4.48 6.39
N SER A 116 -11.10 -3.84 5.70
CA SER A 116 -10.25 -4.48 4.69
C SER A 116 -9.01 -3.62 4.43
N SER A 117 -8.01 -4.18 3.78
CA SER A 117 -6.84 -3.46 3.29
C SER A 117 -7.02 -2.89 1.89
N SER A 118 -8.25 -2.83 1.39
CA SER A 118 -8.58 -2.22 0.09
C SER A 118 -8.05 -0.79 -0.08
N SER A 119 -7.89 -0.03 1.02
CA SER A 119 -7.25 1.27 0.99
C SER A 119 -5.72 1.19 1.05
N ALA A 120 -5.17 0.27 1.83
CA ALA A 120 -3.73 0.15 2.05
C ALA A 120 -3.02 -0.47 0.83
N MET A 121 -3.63 -1.46 0.18
CA MET A 121 -3.08 -2.17 -0.98
C MET A 121 -2.80 -1.26 -2.18
N CYS A 122 -3.58 -0.18 -2.34
CA CYS A 122 -3.47 0.72 -3.48
C CYS A 122 -2.74 2.03 -3.19
N ILE A 123 -2.30 2.27 -1.94
CA ILE A 123 -1.87 3.61 -1.48
C ILE A 123 -0.43 3.98 -1.85
N SER A 124 0.37 3.05 -2.34
CA SER A 124 1.79 3.27 -2.61
C SER A 124 2.10 4.48 -3.51
N PRO A 125 1.28 4.87 -4.52
CA PRO A 125 1.50 6.09 -5.29
C PRO A 125 1.46 7.37 -4.44
N VAL A 126 0.71 7.39 -3.34
CA VAL A 126 0.71 8.50 -2.37
C VAL A 126 2.08 8.65 -1.72
N GLY A 127 2.73 7.53 -1.38
CA GLY A 127 4.09 7.53 -0.87
C GLY A 127 5.09 8.08 -1.90
N VAL A 128 4.94 7.72 -3.18
CA VAL A 128 5.80 8.23 -4.26
C VAL A 128 5.67 9.75 -4.44
N VAL A 129 4.45 10.30 -4.53
CA VAL A 129 4.28 11.76 -4.72
C VAL A 129 4.64 12.58 -3.49
N ASN A 130 4.81 11.92 -2.33
CA ASN A 130 5.29 12.50 -1.07
C ASN A 130 6.65 11.94 -0.66
N MET A 131 7.46 11.46 -1.61
CA MET A 131 8.78 10.90 -1.33
C MET A 131 9.59 11.82 -0.41
N LEU A 132 10.34 11.22 0.52
CA LEU A 132 11.11 11.93 1.55
C LEU A 132 10.25 12.75 2.55
N ASN A 133 8.92 12.59 2.55
CA ASN A 133 8.03 13.20 3.53
C ASN A 133 6.96 12.21 4.04
N PRO A 134 7.35 11.25 4.90
CA PRO A 134 6.45 10.22 5.43
C PRO A 134 5.22 10.79 6.14
N ARG A 135 5.36 11.92 6.85
CA ARG A 135 4.24 12.55 7.57
C ARG A 135 3.16 13.08 6.64
N GLU A 136 3.54 13.73 5.54
CA GLU A 136 2.58 14.19 4.54
C GLU A 136 1.98 13.02 3.75
N ALA A 137 2.78 11.99 3.45
CA ALA A 137 2.30 10.75 2.84
C ALA A 137 1.19 10.11 3.70
N ALA A 138 1.43 9.93 5.00
CA ALA A 138 0.46 9.41 5.96
C ALA A 138 -0.81 10.25 6.02
N ARG A 139 -0.68 11.59 6.10
CA ARG A 139 -1.83 12.50 6.17
C ARG A 139 -2.71 12.42 4.93
N GLN A 140 -2.10 12.46 3.74
CA GLN A 140 -2.84 12.38 2.48
C GLN A 140 -3.47 10.98 2.31
N ALA A 141 -2.75 9.93 2.66
CA ALA A 141 -3.25 8.57 2.60
C ALA A 141 -4.45 8.33 3.52
N TYR A 142 -4.41 8.85 4.75
CA TYR A 142 -5.52 8.77 5.69
C TYR A 142 -6.79 9.43 5.11
N GLU A 143 -6.66 10.60 4.49
CA GLU A 143 -7.78 11.29 3.84
C GLU A 143 -8.36 10.49 2.67
N LEU A 144 -7.52 9.93 1.81
CA LEU A 144 -7.95 9.18 0.63
C LEU A 144 -8.56 7.82 1.01
N ALA A 145 -8.01 7.15 2.01
CA ALA A 145 -8.52 5.90 2.57
C ALA A 145 -9.94 6.05 3.12
N ALA A 146 -10.32 7.26 3.57
CA ALA A 146 -11.65 7.57 4.08
C ALA A 146 -12.78 7.38 3.06
N LEU A 147 -12.46 7.24 1.76
CA LEU A 147 -13.44 6.88 0.72
C LEU A 147 -13.95 5.44 0.83
N ILE A 148 -13.18 4.55 1.47
CA ILE A 148 -13.53 3.13 1.65
C ILE A 148 -13.76 2.81 3.12
N HIS A 149 -12.97 3.39 4.03
CA HIS A 149 -12.98 3.03 5.44
C HIS A 149 -13.24 4.25 6.32
N THR A 150 -14.20 4.17 7.22
CA THR A 150 -14.56 5.28 8.12
C THR A 150 -15.20 4.72 9.39
N TYR A 151 -15.52 5.57 10.36
CA TYR A 151 -16.20 5.19 11.61
C TYR A 151 -15.53 4.01 12.32
N ASP A 152 -16.24 2.90 12.51
CA ASP A 152 -15.84 1.72 13.27
C ASP A 152 -14.73 0.90 12.60
N VAL A 153 -14.43 1.18 11.32
CA VAL A 153 -13.31 0.57 10.58
C VAL A 153 -12.21 1.58 10.24
N ALA A 154 -12.20 2.76 10.86
CA ALA A 154 -11.25 3.84 10.57
C ALA A 154 -9.77 3.45 10.83
N PHE A 155 -9.50 2.40 11.61
CA PHE A 155 -8.15 1.85 11.75
C PHE A 155 -7.55 1.36 10.42
N CYS A 156 -8.36 1.06 9.40
CA CYS A 156 -7.87 0.75 8.06
C CYS A 156 -7.23 1.98 7.39
N CYS A 157 -7.66 3.20 7.76
CA CYS A 157 -7.01 4.44 7.32
C CYS A 157 -5.64 4.62 7.97
N ASP A 158 -5.48 4.23 9.24
CA ASP A 158 -4.16 4.20 9.89
C ASP A 158 -3.23 3.20 9.19
N GLY A 159 -3.76 2.05 8.76
CA GLY A 159 -3.04 1.07 7.95
C GLY A 159 -2.56 1.63 6.60
N ALA A 160 -3.44 2.29 5.85
CA ALA A 160 -3.08 2.95 4.60
C ALA A 160 -2.06 4.09 4.80
N ALA A 161 -2.22 4.88 5.87
CA ALA A 161 -1.27 5.92 6.25
C ALA A 161 0.12 5.35 6.54
N CYS A 162 0.19 4.23 7.28
CA CYS A 162 1.42 3.51 7.57
C CYS A 162 2.12 3.03 6.29
N MET A 163 1.38 2.40 5.36
CA MET A 163 1.95 1.91 4.11
C MET A 163 2.46 3.04 3.20
N ALA A 164 1.72 4.15 3.09
CA ALA A 164 2.17 5.31 2.33
C ALA A 164 3.43 5.96 2.94
N ALA A 165 3.49 6.05 4.27
CA ALA A 165 4.66 6.53 4.99
C ALA A 165 5.88 5.63 4.79
N ALA A 166 5.71 4.30 4.84
CA ALA A 166 6.77 3.34 4.55
C ALA A 166 7.35 3.54 3.15
N VAL A 167 6.48 3.66 2.13
CA VAL A 167 6.91 3.92 0.75
C VAL A 167 7.66 5.25 0.66
N ALA A 168 7.15 6.33 1.26
CA ALA A 168 7.81 7.63 1.23
C ALA A 168 9.19 7.62 1.93
N ALA A 169 9.31 6.89 3.04
CA ALA A 169 10.56 6.72 3.79
C ALA A 169 11.59 5.89 3.01
N ALA A 170 11.15 4.94 2.18
CA ALA A 170 12.01 4.11 1.37
C ALA A 170 12.82 4.89 0.30
N PHE A 171 12.41 6.13 -0.01
CA PHE A 171 13.15 7.02 -0.90
C PHE A 171 14.37 7.68 -0.24
N GLU A 172 14.49 7.64 1.09
CA GLU A 172 15.66 8.19 1.80
C GLU A 172 16.94 7.49 1.32
N PRO A 173 18.01 8.22 0.95
CA PRO A 173 19.27 7.62 0.49
C PRO A 173 19.87 6.61 1.47
N GLU A 174 19.78 6.90 2.77
CA GLU A 174 20.32 6.06 3.85
C GLU A 174 19.22 5.19 4.50
N ALA A 175 18.12 4.94 3.80
CA ALA A 175 17.06 4.08 4.31
C ALA A 175 17.60 2.69 4.65
N SER A 176 17.10 2.12 5.73
CA SER A 176 17.19 0.70 6.07
C SER A 176 15.78 0.16 6.27
N VAL A 177 15.61 -1.17 6.25
CA VAL A 177 14.31 -1.78 6.59
C VAL A 177 13.83 -1.30 7.96
N ALA A 178 14.73 -1.23 8.94
CA ALA A 178 14.41 -0.76 10.29
C ALA A 178 13.90 0.69 10.28
N SER A 179 14.60 1.61 9.60
CA SER A 179 14.20 3.03 9.56
C SER A 179 12.91 3.25 8.76
N ILE A 180 12.65 2.43 7.73
CA ILE A 180 11.40 2.47 6.96
C ILE A 180 10.22 2.07 7.87
N VAL A 181 10.35 0.95 8.59
CA VAL A 181 9.31 0.46 9.51
C VAL A 181 9.10 1.46 10.65
N GLU A 182 10.17 1.97 11.27
CA GLU A 182 10.10 2.98 12.33
C GLU A 182 9.37 4.23 11.85
N SER A 183 9.80 4.81 10.71
CA SER A 183 9.18 6.00 10.15
C SER A 183 7.70 5.79 9.84
N ALA A 184 7.33 4.63 9.29
CA ALA A 184 5.96 4.29 9.01
C ALA A 184 5.07 4.25 10.28
N VAL A 185 5.55 3.60 11.33
CA VAL A 185 4.84 3.45 12.61
C VAL A 185 4.73 4.78 13.36
N GLU A 186 5.78 5.62 13.34
CA GLU A 186 5.79 6.94 13.98
C GLU A 186 4.76 7.92 13.41
N THR A 187 4.28 7.70 12.19
CA THR A 187 3.22 8.53 11.60
C THR A 187 1.81 8.20 12.11
N ILE A 188 1.61 7.02 12.69
CA ILE A 188 0.31 6.60 13.22
C ILE A 188 0.00 7.40 14.48
N LEU A 189 -1.20 7.97 14.54
CA LEU A 189 -1.62 8.80 15.66
C LEU A 189 -1.77 7.95 16.94
N PRO A 190 -1.18 8.37 18.08
CA PRO A 190 -1.04 7.51 19.25
C PRO A 190 -2.36 7.13 19.93
N THR A 191 -3.36 8.02 19.91
CA THR A 191 -4.65 7.79 20.58
C THR A 191 -5.65 7.10 19.65
N SER A 192 -5.83 7.63 18.44
CA SER A 192 -6.82 7.12 17.48
C SER A 192 -6.34 5.86 16.76
N GLY A 193 -5.04 5.77 16.45
CA GLY A 193 -4.43 4.62 15.79
C GLY A 193 -3.90 3.56 16.77
N ARG A 194 -4.24 3.66 18.06
CA ARG A 194 -3.76 2.74 19.11
C ARG A 194 -4.03 1.27 18.79
N GLU A 195 -5.18 0.99 18.17
CA GLU A 195 -5.55 -0.37 17.78
C GLU A 195 -4.56 -0.94 16.76
N MET A 196 -4.26 -0.18 15.71
CA MET A 196 -3.28 -0.55 14.70
C MET A 196 -1.87 -0.69 15.29
N LEU A 197 -1.44 0.29 16.11
CA LEU A 197 -0.15 0.26 16.82
C LEU A 197 0.00 -1.01 17.67
N THR A 198 -1.05 -1.38 18.42
CA THR A 198 -1.03 -2.59 19.27
C THR A 198 -0.84 -3.84 18.42
N THR A 199 -1.54 -3.94 17.28
CA THR A 199 -1.40 -5.11 16.39
C THR A 199 -0.04 -5.16 15.70
N ILE A 200 0.48 -4.01 15.27
CA ILE A 200 1.82 -3.91 14.67
C ILE A 200 2.87 -4.36 15.68
N ASP A 201 2.85 -3.83 16.90
CA ASP A 201 3.85 -4.17 17.91
C ASP A 201 3.81 -5.67 18.25
N ALA A 202 2.61 -6.24 18.45
CA ALA A 202 2.46 -7.65 18.76
C ALA A 202 3.05 -8.58 17.68
N VAL A 203 2.75 -8.32 16.40
CA VAL A 203 3.26 -9.15 15.29
C VAL A 203 4.75 -8.91 15.06
N MET A 204 5.22 -7.67 15.16
CA MET A 204 6.64 -7.35 15.03
C MET A 204 7.48 -7.95 16.17
N ASN A 205 6.94 -8.08 17.38
CA ASN A 205 7.59 -8.81 18.47
C ASN A 205 7.79 -10.28 18.11
N VAL A 206 6.77 -10.96 17.56
CA VAL A 206 6.92 -12.35 17.10
C VAL A 206 7.97 -12.45 15.99
N ALA A 207 7.98 -11.52 15.04
CA ALA A 207 8.99 -11.50 13.98
C ALA A 207 10.41 -11.36 14.52
N ARG A 208 10.62 -10.45 15.48
CA ARG A 208 11.92 -10.24 16.15
C ARG A 208 12.37 -11.44 16.98
N GLU A 209 11.45 -12.05 17.71
CA GLU A 209 11.75 -13.21 18.58
C GLU A 209 12.08 -14.47 17.77
N THR A 210 11.38 -14.67 16.65
CA THR A 210 11.57 -15.85 15.80
C THR A 210 12.75 -15.69 14.83
N GLY A 211 13.00 -14.49 14.32
CA GLY A 211 14.13 -14.14 13.45
C GLY A 211 14.12 -14.78 12.05
N GLU A 212 13.22 -15.72 11.79
CA GLU A 212 13.17 -16.52 10.55
C GLU A 212 11.72 -16.72 10.10
N PHE A 213 11.47 -16.57 8.79
CA PHE A 213 10.11 -16.62 8.21
C PHE A 213 9.34 -17.91 8.56
N GLU A 214 9.98 -19.07 8.49
CA GLU A 214 9.37 -20.36 8.78
C GLU A 214 8.94 -20.51 10.24
N ALA A 215 9.73 -19.97 11.17
CA ALA A 215 9.42 -19.96 12.59
C ALA A 215 8.33 -18.94 12.90
N PHE A 216 8.43 -17.74 12.32
CA PHE A 216 7.41 -16.70 12.39
C PHE A 216 6.04 -17.20 11.93
N ALA A 217 5.95 -17.75 10.71
CA ALA A 217 4.69 -18.23 10.16
C ALA A 217 4.06 -19.32 11.04
N ARG A 218 4.86 -20.28 11.51
CA ARG A 218 4.39 -21.34 12.40
C ARG A 218 3.82 -20.76 13.71
N GLU A 219 4.49 -19.78 14.30
CA GLU A 219 4.06 -19.14 15.54
C GLU A 219 2.76 -18.34 15.36
N MET A 220 2.64 -17.60 14.25
CA MET A 220 1.42 -16.87 13.89
C MET A 220 0.22 -17.81 13.74
N TYR A 221 0.37 -18.93 13.02
CA TYR A 221 -0.68 -19.93 12.87
C TYR A 221 -0.98 -20.69 14.17
N ARG A 222 0.03 -20.93 15.02
CA ARG A 222 -0.18 -21.53 16.35
C ARG A 222 -1.03 -20.64 17.26
N ARG A 223 -0.91 -19.32 17.10
CA ARG A 223 -1.66 -18.28 17.85
C ARG A 223 -2.72 -17.60 16.97
N GLU A 224 -3.34 -18.35 16.05
CA GLU A 224 -4.29 -17.81 15.08
C GLU A 224 -5.45 -17.02 15.72
N THR A 225 -5.92 -17.42 16.91
CA THR A 225 -7.02 -16.73 17.61
C THR A 225 -6.62 -15.36 18.16
N GLU A 226 -5.33 -15.09 18.31
CA GLU A 226 -4.79 -13.81 18.77
C GLU A 226 -4.55 -12.86 17.58
N PHE A 227 -3.95 -13.40 16.52
CA PHE A 227 -3.44 -12.59 15.41
C PHE A 227 -4.38 -12.49 14.21
N PHE A 228 -5.15 -13.55 13.91
CA PHE A 228 -5.99 -13.56 12.72
C PHE A 228 -7.38 -13.01 13.00
N ARG A 229 -7.96 -12.42 11.96
CA ARG A 229 -9.29 -11.82 11.96
C ARG A 229 -10.26 -12.68 11.14
N PRO A 230 -11.57 -12.58 11.42
CA PRO A 230 -12.58 -13.30 10.63
C PRO A 230 -12.51 -12.98 9.14
N ILE A 231 -12.16 -11.73 8.80
CA ILE A 231 -11.93 -11.27 7.43
C ILE A 231 -10.41 -11.24 7.22
N ALA A 232 -9.88 -12.07 6.32
CA ALA A 232 -8.44 -12.21 6.10
C ALA A 232 -7.79 -10.89 5.64
N CYS A 233 -8.52 -10.09 4.85
CA CYS A 233 -8.05 -8.82 4.36
C CYS A 233 -8.12 -7.68 5.38
N ASP A 234 -8.50 -7.91 6.64
CA ASP A 234 -8.53 -6.87 7.67
C ASP A 234 -7.14 -6.21 7.86
N SER A 235 -7.08 -4.87 7.88
CA SER A 235 -5.80 -4.16 8.02
C SER A 235 -5.07 -4.45 9.33
N ARG A 236 -5.78 -4.85 10.39
CA ARG A 236 -5.17 -5.26 11.67
C ARG A 236 -4.40 -6.58 11.57
N GLU A 237 -4.56 -7.31 10.47
CA GLU A 237 -3.82 -8.53 10.16
C GLU A 237 -2.77 -8.25 9.08
N THR A 238 -3.20 -7.71 7.94
CA THR A 238 -2.35 -7.58 6.74
C THR A 238 -1.23 -6.53 6.86
N VAL A 239 -1.49 -5.39 7.51
CA VAL A 239 -0.48 -4.32 7.69
C VAL A 239 0.65 -4.78 8.62
N PRO A 240 0.37 -5.33 9.83
CA PRO A 240 1.41 -5.93 10.66
C PRO A 240 2.20 -7.05 9.98
N LEU A 241 1.52 -7.95 9.26
CA LEU A 241 2.18 -9.05 8.54
C LEU A 241 3.14 -8.53 7.46
N THR A 242 2.73 -7.49 6.74
CA THR A 242 3.56 -6.84 5.70
C THR A 242 4.87 -6.29 6.30
N LEU A 243 4.78 -5.56 7.41
CA LEU A 243 5.96 -5.01 8.08
C LEU A 243 6.87 -6.11 8.63
N ALA A 244 6.27 -7.17 9.20
CA ALA A 244 7.01 -8.33 9.72
C ALA A 244 7.74 -9.10 8.61
N ILE A 245 7.08 -9.33 7.48
CA ILE A 245 7.69 -9.99 6.31
C ILE A 245 8.84 -9.16 5.75
N LEU A 246 8.65 -7.84 5.62
CA LEU A 246 9.71 -6.94 5.17
C LEU A 246 10.94 -7.02 6.11
N HIS A 247 10.70 -7.07 7.42
CA HIS A 247 11.76 -7.23 8.43
C HIS A 247 12.48 -8.58 8.30
N LEU A 248 11.72 -9.68 8.19
CA LEU A 248 12.27 -11.05 8.10
C LEU A 248 12.99 -11.33 6.78
N ALA A 249 12.64 -10.61 5.72
CA ALA A 249 13.31 -10.70 4.43
C ALA A 249 14.60 -9.85 4.35
N ASP A 250 14.87 -9.01 5.36
CA ASP A 250 16.05 -8.13 5.46
C ASP A 250 16.32 -7.30 4.19
N GLY A 251 15.24 -6.81 3.58
CA GLY A 251 15.34 -5.95 2.41
C GLY A 251 15.77 -6.68 1.14
N ASP A 252 15.63 -8.01 1.06
CA ASP A 252 15.72 -8.78 -0.18
C ASP A 252 14.37 -8.78 -0.91
N PHE A 253 14.35 -8.34 -2.17
CA PHE A 253 13.11 -8.22 -2.95
C PHE A 253 12.38 -9.55 -3.11
N GLU A 254 13.08 -10.58 -3.60
CA GLU A 254 12.51 -11.87 -3.94
C GLU A 254 12.01 -12.61 -2.71
N ARG A 255 12.80 -12.60 -1.62
CA ARG A 255 12.34 -13.15 -0.33
C ARG A 255 11.11 -12.41 0.18
N THR A 256 11.09 -11.08 0.12
CA THR A 256 9.96 -10.28 0.61
C THR A 256 8.65 -10.70 -0.07
N VAL A 257 8.60 -10.71 -1.40
CA VAL A 257 7.36 -11.00 -2.13
C VAL A 257 6.98 -12.48 -2.07
N THR A 258 7.96 -13.40 -2.07
CA THR A 258 7.67 -14.83 -1.97
C THR A 258 7.29 -15.25 -0.55
N TYR A 259 7.87 -14.66 0.50
CA TYR A 259 7.44 -14.89 1.88
C TYR A 259 5.98 -14.46 2.07
N ALA A 260 5.61 -13.29 1.55
CA ALA A 260 4.23 -12.83 1.58
C ALA A 260 3.27 -13.75 0.81
N ALA A 261 3.61 -14.11 -0.44
CA ALA A 261 2.80 -15.01 -1.25
C ALA A 261 2.63 -16.41 -0.63
N ASN A 262 3.62 -16.90 0.13
CA ASN A 262 3.59 -18.21 0.78
C ASN A 262 3.14 -18.16 2.25
N PHE A 263 2.81 -16.99 2.80
CA PHE A 263 2.24 -16.91 4.14
C PHE A 263 0.79 -17.41 4.16
N GLY A 264 0.04 -17.16 3.08
CA GLY A 264 -1.39 -17.44 2.96
C GLY A 264 -2.24 -16.29 3.49
N ARG A 265 -3.51 -16.55 3.83
CA ARG A 265 -4.49 -15.52 4.21
C ARG A 265 -4.73 -14.57 3.02
N ASP A 266 -4.55 -13.27 3.20
CA ASP A 266 -4.72 -12.25 2.15
C ASP A 266 -3.40 -12.04 1.38
N ALA A 267 -2.93 -13.11 0.74
CA ALA A 267 -1.55 -13.23 0.29
C ALA A 267 -1.17 -12.24 -0.82
N ASP A 268 -2.09 -11.94 -1.74
CA ASP A 268 -1.92 -10.94 -2.80
C ASP A 268 -1.75 -9.53 -2.22
N THR A 269 -2.63 -9.12 -1.30
CA THR A 269 -2.55 -7.81 -0.65
C THR A 269 -1.28 -7.65 0.18
N ILE A 270 -0.92 -8.64 0.99
CA ILE A 270 0.31 -8.61 1.80
C ILE A 270 1.53 -8.52 0.88
N ALA A 271 1.57 -9.32 -0.18
CA ALA A 271 2.69 -9.33 -1.13
C ALA A 271 2.75 -8.04 -1.96
N SER A 272 1.60 -7.47 -2.34
CA SER A 272 1.49 -6.20 -3.06
C SER A 272 2.04 -5.04 -2.22
N MET A 273 1.62 -4.93 -0.96
CA MET A 273 2.13 -3.89 -0.06
C MET A 273 3.62 -4.06 0.24
N ALA A 274 4.05 -5.29 0.54
CA ALA A 274 5.46 -5.59 0.83
C ALA A 274 6.36 -5.33 -0.39
N GLY A 275 5.90 -5.78 -1.57
CA GLY A 275 6.55 -5.58 -2.87
C GLY A 275 6.68 -4.11 -3.24
N ALA A 276 5.66 -3.30 -3.00
CA ALA A 276 5.72 -1.87 -3.23
C ALA A 276 6.76 -1.17 -2.33
N ILE A 277 6.82 -1.53 -1.04
CA ILE A 277 7.79 -0.94 -0.11
C ILE A 277 9.23 -1.36 -0.46
N VAL A 278 9.49 -2.66 -0.62
CA VAL A 278 10.85 -3.16 -0.93
C VAL A 278 11.30 -2.72 -2.33
N GLY A 279 10.37 -2.62 -3.28
CA GLY A 279 10.63 -2.06 -4.60
C GLY A 279 10.96 -0.56 -4.57
N ALA A 280 10.28 0.23 -3.73
CA ALA A 280 10.64 1.62 -3.48
C ALA A 280 12.02 1.74 -2.80
N PHE A 281 12.34 0.79 -1.91
CA PHE A 281 13.58 0.78 -1.16
C PHE A 281 14.79 0.49 -2.08
N LEU A 282 14.72 -0.57 -2.88
CA LEU A 282 15.84 -1.06 -3.67
C LEU A 282 15.89 -0.50 -5.11
N GLY A 283 14.74 -0.12 -5.65
CA GLY A 283 14.59 0.26 -7.06
C GLY A 283 14.37 -0.94 -7.99
N ALA A 284 13.90 -0.66 -9.21
CA ALA A 284 13.56 -1.70 -10.19
C ALA A 284 14.77 -2.55 -10.62
N ASP A 285 16.00 -2.06 -10.47
CA ASP A 285 17.20 -2.83 -10.78
C ASP A 285 17.42 -4.05 -9.88
N SER A 286 16.86 -4.06 -8.67
CA SER A 286 16.92 -5.25 -7.79
C SER A 286 15.96 -6.36 -8.20
N ILE A 287 15.00 -6.07 -9.08
CA ILE A 287 14.02 -7.05 -9.54
C ILE A 287 14.65 -7.89 -10.65
N ARG A 288 14.49 -9.21 -10.57
CA ARG A 288 14.99 -10.14 -11.59
C ARG A 288 14.50 -9.71 -12.99
N PRO A 289 15.36 -9.72 -14.03
CA PRO A 289 14.99 -9.25 -15.37
C PRO A 289 13.78 -9.96 -15.98
N ASP A 290 13.65 -11.27 -15.77
CA ASP A 290 12.53 -12.09 -16.24
C ASP A 290 11.21 -11.69 -15.58
N TRP A 291 11.22 -11.43 -14.26
CA TRP A 291 10.04 -10.92 -13.55
C TRP A 291 9.66 -9.51 -14.01
N LYS A 292 10.62 -8.63 -14.27
CA LYS A 292 10.34 -7.30 -14.85
C LYS A 292 9.67 -7.41 -16.20
N GLU A 293 10.26 -8.18 -17.12
CA GLU A 293 9.71 -8.37 -18.46
C GLU A 293 8.29 -8.93 -18.39
N LYS A 294 8.07 -9.95 -17.55
CA LYS A 294 6.77 -10.57 -17.35
C LYS A 294 5.74 -9.60 -16.77
N ALA A 295 6.10 -8.88 -15.72
CA ALA A 295 5.23 -7.88 -15.08
C ALA A 295 4.85 -6.77 -16.07
N THR A 296 5.81 -6.25 -16.83
CA THR A 296 5.55 -5.24 -17.87
C THR A 296 4.63 -5.79 -18.97
N ALA A 297 4.79 -7.05 -19.37
CA ALA A 297 3.96 -7.66 -20.42
C ALA A 297 2.50 -7.88 -19.99
N VAL A 298 2.26 -8.16 -18.70
CA VAL A 298 0.90 -8.39 -18.17
C VAL A 298 0.23 -7.13 -17.63
N ALA A 299 1.00 -6.07 -17.33
CA ALA A 299 0.47 -4.84 -16.76
C ALA A 299 -0.62 -4.22 -17.64
N GLY A 300 -1.71 -3.76 -17.02
CA GLY A 300 -2.80 -3.07 -17.73
C GLY A 300 -2.41 -1.66 -18.21
N ARG A 301 -1.29 -1.12 -17.71
CA ARG A 301 -0.75 0.21 -18.03
C ARG A 301 0.77 0.16 -18.10
N ASP A 302 1.34 1.12 -18.82
CA ASP A 302 2.78 1.34 -18.87
C ASP A 302 3.31 1.82 -17.51
N GLN A 303 3.89 0.89 -16.76
CA GLN A 303 4.40 1.13 -15.41
C GLN A 303 5.65 2.03 -15.40
N ASP A 304 6.45 2.04 -16.47
CA ASP A 304 7.61 2.95 -16.59
C ASP A 304 7.12 4.39 -16.75
N GLN A 305 6.16 4.61 -17.65
CA GLN A 305 5.57 5.93 -17.85
C GLN A 305 4.85 6.42 -16.58
N LEU A 306 4.07 5.56 -15.91
CA LEU A 306 3.43 5.91 -14.63
C LEU A 306 4.45 6.32 -13.57
N ALA A 307 5.56 5.59 -13.43
CA ALA A 307 6.60 5.92 -12.48
C ALA A 307 7.24 7.28 -12.78
N ARG A 308 7.53 7.59 -14.05
CA ARG A 308 8.06 8.91 -14.47
C ARG A 308 7.08 10.03 -14.14
N ASP A 309 5.81 9.85 -14.46
CA ASP A 309 4.77 10.86 -14.23
C ASP A 309 4.53 11.10 -12.74
N LEU A 310 4.61 10.07 -11.89
CA LEU A 310 4.54 10.21 -10.44
C LEU A 310 5.75 10.97 -9.87
N VAL A 311 6.96 10.71 -10.35
CA VAL A 311 8.17 11.45 -9.94
C VAL A 311 8.10 12.91 -10.36
N GLU A 312 7.67 13.18 -11.59
CA GLU A 312 7.46 14.54 -12.08
C GLU A 312 6.35 15.26 -11.28
N THR A 313 5.30 14.53 -10.91
CA THR A 313 4.24 15.02 -10.02
C THR A 313 4.78 15.38 -8.64
N ALA A 314 5.65 14.54 -8.06
CA ALA A 314 6.32 14.83 -6.78
C ALA A 314 7.17 16.10 -6.87
N ARG A 315 7.93 16.27 -7.96
CA ARG A 315 8.74 17.47 -8.22
C ARG A 315 7.86 18.73 -8.24
N LYS A 316 6.80 18.74 -9.04
CA LYS A 316 5.85 19.87 -9.12
C LYS A 316 5.21 20.19 -7.77
N LYS A 317 4.82 19.15 -7.00
CA LYS A 317 4.26 19.31 -5.66
C LYS A 317 5.25 19.98 -4.72
N ALA A 318 6.50 19.54 -4.72
CA ALA A 318 7.58 20.12 -3.90
C ALA A 318 7.87 21.59 -4.27
N GLU A 319 7.96 21.92 -5.56
CA GLU A 319 8.19 23.29 -6.03
C GLU A 319 7.09 24.26 -5.60
N ARG A 320 5.83 23.81 -5.69
CA ARG A 320 4.68 24.59 -5.21
C ARG A 320 4.72 24.78 -3.69
N ALA A 321 5.05 23.73 -2.93
CA ALA A 321 5.18 23.81 -1.47
C ALA A 321 6.30 24.79 -1.06
N GLN A 322 7.47 24.70 -1.70
CA GLN A 322 8.58 25.63 -1.48
C GLN A 322 8.18 27.07 -1.77
N SER A 323 7.47 27.30 -2.88
CA SER A 323 6.96 28.63 -3.26
C SER A 323 5.93 29.17 -2.26
N ALA A 324 5.06 28.32 -1.71
CA ALA A 324 4.11 28.70 -0.67
C ALA A 324 4.83 29.08 0.64
N SER A 325 5.79 28.27 1.08
CA SER A 325 6.60 28.53 2.27
C SER A 325 7.41 29.83 2.14
N ALA A 326 8.02 30.09 0.99
CA ALA A 326 8.76 31.32 0.74
C ALA A 326 7.86 32.57 0.83
N ARG A 327 6.63 32.51 0.30
CA ARG A 327 5.65 33.59 0.42
C ARG A 327 5.23 33.82 1.88
N ALA A 328 4.97 32.74 2.63
CA ALA A 328 4.60 32.83 4.04
C ALA A 328 5.71 33.46 4.89
N LEU A 329 6.95 32.99 4.74
CA LEU A 329 8.11 33.57 5.43
C LEU A 329 8.32 35.04 5.06
N GLY A 330 8.13 35.39 3.79
CA GLY A 330 8.21 36.77 3.31
C GLY A 330 7.13 37.70 3.85
N ALA A 331 5.96 37.19 4.25
CA ALA A 331 4.91 37.96 4.92
C ALA A 331 5.20 38.10 6.41
N LEU A 332 5.47 36.99 7.10
CA LEU A 332 5.80 36.97 8.53
C LEU A 332 7.03 37.81 8.88
N GLY A 333 8.05 37.79 8.01
CA GLY A 333 9.26 38.57 8.20
C GLY A 333 9.07 40.09 8.06
N ARG A 334 7.99 40.56 7.42
CA ARG A 334 7.63 41.99 7.37
C ARG A 334 6.91 42.41 8.64
N ASP A 335 5.95 41.61 9.10
CA ASP A 335 5.14 41.91 10.28
C ASP A 335 5.93 41.79 11.59
N LEU A 336 6.88 40.86 11.68
CA LEU A 336 7.75 40.74 12.86
C LEU A 336 8.83 41.84 12.96
N ARG A 337 8.97 42.71 11.94
CA ARG A 337 9.90 43.85 11.92
C ARG A 337 9.19 45.20 12.11
N SER A 338 7.86 45.22 12.14
CA SER A 338 7.03 46.39 12.46
C SER A 338 6.61 46.38 13.93
#